data_AF-A0A7W3TXV5-F1
#
_entry.id   AF-A0A7W3TXV5-F1
#
_cell.length_a   1.000
_cell.length_b   1.000
_cell.length_c   1.000
_cell.angle_alpha   90.00
_cell.angle_beta   90.00
_cell.angle_gamma   90.00
#
_symmetry.space_group_name_H-M   'P 1'
#
loop_
_entity.id
_entity.type
_entity.pdbx_description
1 polymer ?
#
loop_
_entity_poly.entity_id
_entity_poly.type
_entity_poly.pdbx_seq_one_letter_code
_entity_poly.pdbx_strand_id
1 'polypeptide(L)' 'LAKQRYYCSNCQTTFGATTDLTKPNQTLTRKLKSQIMLFAHEGMNGELIARLCHCSPSSVRRTTIERVKPHYRMAVLPK' A
#
# COMPACT_ATOMS: atom_id res chain seq x y z
N LEU A 1 10.27 -5.86 -10.35
CA LEU A 1 10.98 -6.02 -9.06
C LEU A 1 10.68 -7.40 -8.50
N ALA A 2 11.67 -8.29 -8.41
CA ALA A 2 11.55 -9.51 -7.65
C ALA A 2 11.37 -9.13 -6.18
N LYS A 3 10.16 -9.31 -5.62
CA LYS A 3 9.93 -9.07 -4.19
C LYS A 3 10.83 -10.04 -3.41
N GLN A 4 11.55 -9.54 -2.40
CA GLN A 4 12.37 -10.39 -1.54
C GLN A 4 11.44 -11.36 -0.79
N ARG A 5 11.61 -12.65 -1.06
CA ARG A 5 10.83 -13.74 -0.46
C ARG A 5 11.79 -14.63 0.30
N TYR A 6 11.44 -14.94 1.54
CA TYR A 6 12.10 -15.96 2.33
C TYR A 6 11.50 -17.32 1.95
N TYR A 7 12.36 -18.32 1.81
CA TYR A 7 11.95 -19.70 1.57
C TYR A 7 12.09 -20.49 2.87
N CYS A 8 11.00 -21.17 3.26
CA CYS A 8 10.97 -22.07 4.42
C CYS A 8 11.45 -23.46 3.98
N SER A 9 12.59 -23.94 4.50
CA SER A 9 13.09 -25.29 4.20
C SER A 9 12.20 -26.40 4.76
N ASN A 10 11.55 -26.17 5.90
CA ASN A 10 10.70 -27.15 6.56
C ASN A 10 9.33 -27.33 5.88
N CYS A 11 8.73 -26.22 5.47
CA CYS A 11 7.37 -26.16 4.97
C CYS A 11 7.28 -25.92 3.46
N GLN A 12 8.41 -25.75 2.79
CA GLN A 12 8.57 -25.53 1.34
C GLN A 12 7.74 -24.36 0.78
N THR A 13 7.29 -23.44 1.66
CA THR A 13 6.53 -22.25 1.27
C THR A 13 7.42 -21.02 1.18
N THR A 14 7.03 -20.07 0.32
CA THR A 14 7.66 -18.75 0.26
C THR A 14 6.82 -17.72 0.99
N PHE A 15 7.44 -16.92 1.84
CA PHE A 15 6.78 -15.83 2.56
C PHE A 15 7.55 -14.52 2.39
N GLY A 16 6.83 -13.40 2.37
CA GLY A 16 7.44 -12.08 2.42
C GLY A 16 7.76 -11.68 3.86
N ALA A 17 8.34 -10.49 4.06
CA ALA A 17 8.48 -9.94 5.40
C ALA A 17 7.12 -9.89 6.13
N THR A 18 7.06 -10.52 7.30
CA THR A 18 5.90 -10.51 8.19
C THR A 18 6.08 -9.35 9.17
N THR A 19 5.26 -8.31 9.02
CA THR A 19 5.25 -7.17 9.94
C THR A 19 3.81 -6.79 10.21
N ASP A 20 3.49 -6.39 11.44
CA ASP A 20 2.14 -5.90 11.77
C ASP A 20 1.85 -4.50 11.21
N LEU A 21 2.89 -3.84 10.68
CA LEU A 21 2.82 -2.48 10.13
C LEU A 21 2.15 -2.44 8.76
N THR A 22 2.28 -3.51 7.97
CA THR A 22 1.78 -3.60 6.59
C THR A 22 0.94 -4.86 6.40
N LYS A 23 -0.02 -4.81 5.47
CA LYS A 23 -0.70 -6.04 5.03
C LYS A 23 0.29 -6.93 4.27
N PRO A 24 0.07 -8.26 4.23
CA PRO A 24 0.87 -9.16 3.41
C PRO A 24 1.02 -8.63 1.97
N ASN A 25 2.25 -8.68 1.45
CA ASN A 25 2.62 -8.23 0.10
C ASN A 25 2.53 -6.71 -0.17
N GLN A 26 2.30 -5.89 0.86
CA GLN A 26 2.30 -4.42 0.76
C GLN A 26 3.57 -3.80 1.35
N THR A 27 4.03 -2.71 0.73
CA THR A 27 5.25 -1.99 1.15
C THR A 27 4.94 -0.75 1.99
N LEU A 28 3.71 -0.24 1.96
CA LEU A 28 3.30 0.98 2.68
C LEU A 28 2.40 0.64 3.84
N THR A 29 2.67 1.25 5.00
CA THR A 29 1.87 1.07 6.22
C THR A 29 0.47 1.65 6.07
N ARG A 30 -0.49 1.12 6.83
CA ARG A 30 -1.86 1.66 6.83
C ARG A 30 -1.88 3.14 7.25
N LYS A 31 -1.08 3.49 8.26
CA LYS A 31 -0.95 4.86 8.79
C LYS A 31 -0.47 5.84 7.71
N LEU A 32 0.59 5.48 6.98
CA LEU A 32 1.14 6.34 5.93
C LEU A 32 0.16 6.50 4.76
N LYS A 33 -0.55 5.43 4.37
CA LYS A 33 -1.63 5.55 3.37
C LYS A 33 -2.76 6.47 3.84
N SER A 34 -3.11 6.48 5.13
CA SER A 34 -4.12 7.40 5.68
C SER A 34 -3.64 8.86 5.69
N GLN A 35 -2.38 9.10 6.03
CA GLN A 35 -1.80 10.45 5.99
C GLN A 35 -1.76 11.02 4.57
N ILE A 36 -1.41 10.21 3.56
CA ILE A 36 -1.52 10.59 2.15
C ILE A 36 -2.95 11.04 1.80
N MET A 37 -3.96 10.32 2.28
CA MET A 37 -5.36 10.66 2.00
C MET A 37 -5.82 11.92 2.73
N LEU A 38 -5.34 12.17 3.95
CA LEU A 38 -5.62 13.41 4.67
C LEU A 38 -5.11 14.62 3.88
N PHE A 39 -3.85 14.57 3.46
CA PHE A 39 -3.25 15.66 2.67
C PHE A 39 -3.89 15.83 1.29
N ALA A 40 -4.30 14.73 0.66
CA ALA A 40 -5.05 14.79 -0.59
C ALA A 40 -6.43 15.44 -0.40
N HIS A 41 -7.11 15.17 0.74
CA HIS A 41 -8.38 15.80 1.08
C HIS A 41 -8.23 17.30 1.38
N GLU A 42 -7.10 17.72 1.93
CA GLU A 42 -6.73 19.13 2.11
C GLU A 42 -6.35 19.85 0.80
N GLY A 43 -6.38 19.14 -0.34
CA GLY A 43 -6.11 19.72 -1.66
C GLY A 43 -4.63 19.92 -1.99
N MET A 44 -3.72 19.28 -1.25
CA MET A 44 -2.29 19.39 -1.54
C MET A 44 -1.89 18.70 -2.85
N ASN A 45 -0.87 19.27 -3.51
CA ASN A 45 -0.27 18.67 -4.69
C ASN A 45 0.43 17.34 -4.35
N GLY A 46 0.29 16.33 -5.22
CA GLY A 46 0.87 15.00 -5.04
C GLY A 46 2.40 14.99 -4.87
N GLU A 47 3.12 15.95 -5.47
CA GLU A 47 4.57 16.09 -5.25
C GLU A 47 4.92 16.58 -3.84
N LEU A 48 4.13 17.50 -3.29
CA LEU A 48 4.32 17.99 -1.92
C LEU A 48 4.00 16.88 -0.91
N ILE A 49 2.90 16.15 -1.15
CA ILE A 49 2.52 14.98 -0.34
C ILE A 49 3.64 13.94 -0.37
N ALA A 50 4.24 13.68 -1.54
CA ALA A 50 5.34 12.73 -1.66
C ALA A 50 6.55 13.13 -0.80
N ARG A 51 6.91 14.42 -0.80
CA ARG A 51 7.99 14.97 0.05
C ARG A 51 7.66 14.85 1.54
N LEU A 52 6.45 15.23 1.95
CA LEU A 52 6.01 15.19 3.35
C LEU A 52 5.86 13.77 3.89
N CYS A 53 5.38 12.84 3.08
CA CYS A 53 5.17 11.44 3.45
C CYS A 53 6.40 10.55 3.17
N HIS A 54 7.55 11.14 2.80
CA HIS A 54 8.80 10.45 2.48
C HIS A 54 8.59 9.25 1.52
N CYS A 55 7.79 9.44 0.48
CA CYS A 55 7.46 8.40 -0.47
C CYS A 55 7.53 8.93 -1.91
N SER A 56 7.52 8.06 -2.90
CA SER A 56 7.54 8.51 -4.29
C SER A 56 6.18 9.08 -4.72
N PRO A 57 6.13 10.07 -5.65
CA PRO A 57 4.88 10.58 -6.21
C PRO A 57 4.01 9.47 -6.82
N SER A 58 4.63 8.45 -7.42
CA SER A 58 3.93 7.27 -7.93
C SER A 58 3.23 6.46 -6.83
N SER A 59 3.76 6.48 -5.60
CA SER A 59 3.15 5.82 -4.44
C SER A 59 1.95 6.60 -3.90
N VAL A 60 2.03 7.94 -3.90
CA VAL A 60 0.90 8.83 -3.63
C VAL A 60 -0.24 8.55 -4.61
N ARG A 61 0.03 8.63 -5.92
CA ARG A 61 -0.97 8.37 -6.98
C ARG A 61 -1.64 7.00 -6.83
N ARG A 62 -0.86 5.93 -6.61
CA ARG A 62 -1.40 4.58 -6.41
C ARG A 62 -2.27 4.48 -5.17
N THR A 63 -1.87 5.11 -4.07
CA THR A 63 -2.64 5.13 -2.81
C THR A 63 -3.96 5.86 -2.99
N THR A 64 -3.94 7.03 -3.64
CA THR A 64 -5.16 7.79 -3.95
C THR A 64 -6.09 6.97 -4.85
N ILE A 65 -5.58 6.36 -5.92
CA ILE A 65 -6.39 5.51 -6.80
C ILE A 65 -6.96 4.29 -6.06
N GLU A 66 -6.17 3.60 -5.23
CA GLU A 66 -6.60 2.45 -4.42
C GLU A 66 -7.74 2.81 -3.47
N ARG A 67 -7.74 4.03 -2.92
CA ARG A 67 -8.69 4.51 -1.91
C ARG A 67 -9.91 5.21 -2.49
N VAL A 68 -9.77 5.88 -3.63
CA VAL A 68 -10.83 6.65 -4.30
C VAL A 68 -11.62 5.78 -5.28
N LYS A 69 -11.00 4.76 -5.89
CA LYS A 69 -11.77 3.84 -6.74
C LYS A 69 -12.75 3.03 -5.88
N PRO A 70 -14.02 2.87 -6.31
CA PRO A 70 -14.85 1.81 -5.77
C PRO A 70 -14.11 0.49 -6.01
N HIS A 71 -14.23 -0.46 -5.07
CA HIS A 71 -13.69 -1.82 -5.25
C HIS A 71 -14.37 -2.46 -6.47
N TYR A 72 -13.85 -2.20 -7.68
CA TYR A 72 -14.44 -2.71 -8.90
C TYR A 72 -13.84 -4.08 -9.23
N ARG A 73 -14.77 -5.05 -9.30
CA ARG A 73 -14.62 -6.50 -9.48
C ARG A 73 -14.11 -7.27 -8.26
N MET A 74 -14.99 -7.40 -7.27
CA MET A 74 -15.01 -8.62 -6.46
C MET A 74 -15.83 -9.67 -7.23
N ALA A 75 -15.26 -10.84 -7.50
CA ALA A 75 -15.98 -11.95 -8.14
C ALA A 75 -17.13 -12.48 -7.26
N VAL A 76 -17.08 -12.19 -5.96
CA VAL A 76 -18.07 -12.59 -4.96
C VAL A 76 -18.21 -11.44 -3.96
N LEU A 77 -19.45 -11.09 -3.58
CA LEU A 77 -19.76 -10.07 -2.57
C LEU A 77 -19.26 -10.52 -1.18
N PRO A 78 -18.80 -9.60 -0.30
CA PRO A 78 -18.56 -9.91 1.11
C PRO A 78 -19.87 -10.35 1.78
N LYS A 79 -19.82 -11.39 2.62
CA LYS A 79 -20.94 -11.86 3.44
C LYS A 79 -21.36 -10.82 4.48
#